data_AF-A0A420SZN5-F1
#
_entry.id   AF-A0A420SZN5-F1
#
_cell.length_a   1.000
_cell.length_b   1.000
_cell.length_c   1.000
_cell.angle_alpha   90.00
_cell.angle_beta   90.00
_cell.angle_gamma   90.00
#
_symmetry.space_group_name_H-M   'P 1'
#
loop_
_entity.id
_entity.type
_entity.pdbx_description
1 polymer ?
#
loop_
_entity_poly.entity_id
_entity_poly.type
_entity_poly.pdbx_seq_one_letter_code
_entity_poly.pdbx_strand_id
1 'polypeptide(L)'
;MIQIYSTKPNEYNNNVVPGRATAQLPFSNGFFGSTPGASPVVVFHLGIQTNHPLGLAAPGMEQISKYFMAMHRDLTSKRDEYGMLSSSTWRGDEKSSNNTLLLIYYLRDLESLHRFAHDELHRKAWDYVNKAKLKHVGIFHETFNVPAREYENVYVNCHPVLMGHAMVKTTEVGDEEERWINSLVSADAPLLKTQYARMSRDEHGSLKDTE
;
A
#
# COMPACT_ATOMS: atom_id res chain seq x y z
N MET A 1 6.28 16.56 -35.23
CA MET A 1 6.89 16.26 -33.92
C MET A 1 7.64 14.94 -34.10
N ILE A 2 8.98 14.98 -34.20
CA ILE A 2 9.79 13.78 -34.48
C ILE A 2 9.94 13.02 -33.16
N GLN A 3 9.16 11.96 -32.98
CA GLN A 3 9.37 11.01 -31.90
C GLN A 3 10.59 10.16 -32.28
N ILE A 4 11.74 10.47 -31.69
CA ILE A 4 12.97 9.70 -31.88
C ILE A 4 12.75 8.36 -31.20
N TYR A 5 12.41 7.32 -31.96
CA TYR A 5 12.35 5.95 -31.47
C TYR A 5 13.78 5.49 -31.19
N SER A 6 14.20 5.59 -29.93
CA SER A 6 15.37 4.88 -29.43
C SER A 6 15.08 3.37 -29.49
N THR A 7 16.00 2.58 -30.04
CA THR A 7 15.91 1.11 -30.05
C THR A 7 16.19 0.49 -28.68
N LYS A 8 16.72 1.28 -27.73
CA LYS A 8 16.84 0.87 -26.33
C LYS A 8 15.51 1.07 -25.62
N PRO A 9 15.00 0.05 -24.89
CA PRO A 9 13.84 0.21 -24.02
C PRO A 9 14.06 1.41 -23.09
N ASN A 10 13.06 2.29 -23.00
CA ASN A 10 13.11 3.38 -22.05
C ASN A 10 13.03 2.80 -20.63
N GLU A 11 14.12 2.86 -19.87
CA GLU A 11 14.18 2.33 -18.50
C GLU A 11 13.14 2.99 -17.58
N TYR A 12 12.74 4.24 -17.85
CA TYR A 12 11.67 4.93 -17.13
C TYR A 12 10.28 4.32 -17.33
N ASN A 13 10.09 3.53 -18.40
CA ASN A 13 8.85 2.82 -18.68
C ASN A 13 8.83 1.40 -18.11
N ASN A 14 9.88 0.98 -17.39
CA ASN A 14 9.93 -0.36 -16.84
C ASN A 14 8.75 -0.57 -15.87
N ASN A 15 8.04 -1.68 -16.03
CA ASN A 15 6.83 -2.04 -15.28
C ASN A 15 5.67 -1.03 -15.35
N VAL A 16 5.71 -0.03 -16.25
CA VAL A 16 4.57 0.87 -16.44
C VAL A 16 3.43 0.10 -17.10
N VAL A 17 2.25 0.16 -16.49
CA VAL A 17 1.01 -0.37 -17.05
C VAL A 17 0.39 0.74 -17.92
N PRO A 18 0.38 0.60 -19.26
CA PRO A 18 -0.19 1.62 -20.14
C PRO A 18 -1.72 1.67 -20.01
N GLY A 19 -2.29 2.87 -20.18
CA GLY A 19 -3.73 3.08 -20.08
C GLY A 19 -4.23 3.18 -18.65
N ARG A 20 -5.55 3.00 -18.45
CA ARG A 20 -6.22 3.15 -17.17
C ARG A 20 -6.35 1.80 -16.46
N ALA A 21 -5.86 1.73 -15.23
CA ALA A 21 -5.99 0.58 -14.35
C ALA A 21 -6.61 0.98 -13.00
N THR A 22 -7.14 0.00 -12.29
CA THR A 22 -7.66 0.13 -10.92
C THR A 22 -7.32 -1.12 -10.12
N ALA A 23 -7.11 -0.96 -8.83
CA ALA A 23 -6.89 -2.05 -7.89
C ALA A 23 -8.22 -2.57 -7.35
N GLN A 24 -8.50 -3.84 -7.61
CA GLN A 24 -9.58 -4.62 -7.05
C GLN A 24 -8.96 -5.82 -6.33
N LEU A 25 -9.47 -6.22 -5.16
CA LEU A 25 -8.89 -7.37 -4.47
C LEU A 25 -9.57 -8.65 -4.95
N PRO A 26 -8.81 -9.68 -5.38
CA PRO A 26 -9.39 -10.98 -5.65
C PRO A 26 -9.88 -11.62 -4.36
N PHE A 27 -10.87 -12.50 -4.47
CA PHE A 27 -11.28 -13.40 -3.40
C PHE A 27 -10.24 -14.50 -3.19
N SER A 28 -10.38 -15.27 -2.11
CA SER A 28 -9.46 -16.36 -1.75
C SER A 28 -9.32 -17.42 -2.84
N ASN A 29 -10.34 -17.58 -3.68
CA ASN A 29 -10.34 -18.50 -4.82
C ASN A 29 -9.64 -17.96 -6.08
N GLY A 30 -9.09 -16.75 -6.03
CA GLY A 30 -8.38 -16.12 -7.15
C GLY A 30 -9.25 -15.30 -8.11
N PHE A 31 -10.57 -15.35 -7.97
CA PHE A 31 -11.49 -14.59 -8.82
C PHE A 31 -11.78 -13.21 -8.24
N PHE A 32 -11.97 -12.20 -9.10
CA PHE A 32 -12.34 -10.83 -8.69
C PHE A 32 -13.86 -10.66 -8.48
N GLY A 33 -14.67 -11.58 -9.01
CA GLY A 33 -16.13 -11.51 -8.98
C GLY A 33 -16.72 -10.32 -9.75
N SER A 34 -18.02 -10.07 -9.52
CA SER A 34 -18.81 -9.04 -10.20
C SER A 34 -19.07 -7.79 -9.36
N THR A 35 -18.63 -7.76 -8.10
CA THR A 35 -18.87 -6.66 -7.14
C THR A 35 -17.59 -5.88 -6.88
N PRO A 36 -17.36 -4.75 -7.59
CA PRO A 36 -16.22 -3.88 -7.32
C PRO A 36 -16.14 -3.41 -5.87
N GLY A 37 -14.94 -3.43 -5.30
CA GLY A 37 -14.69 -3.00 -3.93
C GLY A 37 -15.25 -3.95 -2.87
N ALA A 38 -15.50 -5.23 -3.19
CA ALA A 38 -16.15 -6.18 -2.28
C ALA A 38 -15.41 -6.44 -0.95
N SER A 39 -14.10 -6.19 -0.91
CA SER A 39 -13.26 -6.44 0.27
C SER A 39 -12.92 -5.12 0.98
N PRO A 40 -13.01 -5.05 2.33
CA PRO A 40 -12.53 -3.88 3.07
C PRO A 40 -11.00 -3.78 3.01
N VAL A 41 -10.47 -2.61 3.35
CA VAL A 41 -9.03 -2.38 3.46
C VAL A 41 -8.69 -1.48 4.64
N VAL A 42 -7.52 -1.67 5.21
CA VAL A 42 -6.90 -0.75 6.15
C VAL A 42 -5.74 -0.05 5.47
N VAL A 43 -5.72 1.29 5.53
CA VAL A 43 -4.57 2.10 5.12
C VAL A 43 -3.88 2.61 6.37
N PHE A 44 -2.62 2.23 6.55
CA PHE A 44 -1.82 2.63 7.68
C PHE A 44 -0.66 3.52 7.23
N HIS A 45 -0.70 4.78 7.65
CA HIS A 45 0.39 5.73 7.49
C HIS A 45 1.32 5.64 8.69
N LEU A 46 2.61 5.49 8.44
CA LEU A 46 3.67 5.57 9.43
C LEU A 46 4.69 6.61 8.99
N GLY A 47 4.83 7.66 9.78
CA GLY A 47 5.73 8.76 9.54
C GLY A 47 6.93 8.76 10.47
N ILE A 48 8.11 9.01 9.92
CA ILE A 48 9.32 9.32 10.68
C ILE A 48 9.82 10.67 10.20
N GLN A 49 9.93 11.62 11.12
CA GLN A 49 10.37 12.98 10.85
C GLN A 49 11.59 13.30 11.73
N THR A 50 12.53 14.08 11.19
CA THR A 50 13.66 14.60 11.94
C THR A 50 13.77 16.12 11.80
N ASN A 51 13.77 16.80 12.95
CA ASN A 51 13.91 18.25 13.06
C ASN A 51 15.38 18.68 13.21
N HIS A 52 16.33 17.78 12.93
CA HIS A 52 17.77 18.05 13.02
C HIS A 52 18.34 18.43 11.64
N PRO A 53 19.31 19.37 11.54
CA PRO A 53 19.91 19.78 10.26
C PRO A 53 20.56 18.64 9.45
N LEU A 54 21.07 17.62 10.15
CA LEU A 54 21.65 16.43 9.51
C LEU A 54 20.62 15.42 8.98
N GLY A 55 19.32 15.65 9.20
CA GLY A 55 18.29 14.77 8.69
C GLY A 55 18.43 13.33 9.18
N LEU A 56 18.42 12.37 8.25
CA LEU A 56 18.59 10.95 8.54
C LEU A 56 19.99 10.60 9.10
N ALA A 57 20.97 11.49 8.96
CA ALA A 57 22.29 11.35 9.59
C ALA A 57 22.34 11.92 11.02
N ALA A 58 21.21 12.36 11.59
CA ALA A 58 21.17 12.87 12.95
C ALA A 58 21.44 11.79 14.01
N PRO A 59 21.97 12.15 15.19
CA PRO A 59 22.19 11.21 16.28
C PRO A 59 20.94 10.39 16.61
N GLY A 60 21.12 9.06 16.76
CA GLY A 60 20.03 8.12 17.06
C GLY A 60 19.21 7.64 15.86
N MET A 61 19.28 8.32 14.69
CA MET A 61 18.55 7.89 13.49
C MET A 61 19.06 6.58 12.90
N GLU A 62 20.35 6.25 13.06
CA GLU A 62 20.90 4.98 12.59
C GLU A 62 20.16 3.77 13.21
N GLN A 63 19.98 3.77 14.53
CA GLN A 63 19.31 2.67 15.22
C GLN A 63 17.82 2.62 14.91
N ILE A 64 17.15 3.77 14.80
CA ILE A 64 15.76 3.86 14.34
C ILE A 64 15.62 3.26 12.94
N SER A 65 16.54 3.62 12.04
CA SER A 65 16.55 3.13 10.66
C SER A 65 16.75 1.61 10.61
N LYS A 66 17.64 1.06 11.45
CA LYS A 66 17.82 -0.40 11.59
C LYS A 66 16.55 -1.11 12.04
N TYR A 67 15.88 -0.60 13.08
CA TYR A 67 14.61 -1.18 13.54
C TYR A 67 13.54 -1.11 12.46
N PHE A 68 13.43 0.03 11.81
CA PHE A 68 12.46 0.25 10.76
C PHE A 68 12.68 -0.67 9.56
N MET A 69 13.91 -0.80 9.06
CA MET A 69 14.25 -1.75 8.00
C MET A 69 13.97 -3.20 8.41
N ALA A 70 14.27 -3.56 9.66
CA ALA A 70 13.97 -4.89 10.20
C ALA A 70 12.46 -5.17 10.25
N MET A 71 11.66 -4.21 10.73
CA MET A 71 10.20 -4.33 10.76
C MET A 71 9.60 -4.46 9.37
N HIS A 72 10.05 -3.63 8.42
CA HIS A 72 9.57 -3.71 7.03
C HIS A 72 9.92 -5.05 6.38
N ARG A 73 11.13 -5.57 6.65
CA ARG A 73 11.55 -6.90 6.18
C ARG A 73 10.69 -8.01 6.79
N ASP A 74 10.45 -7.99 8.10
CA ASP A 74 9.62 -8.99 8.79
C ASP A 74 8.18 -8.99 8.23
N LEU A 75 7.60 -7.79 8.09
CA LEU A 75 6.27 -7.58 7.55
C LEU A 75 6.17 -8.07 6.09
N THR A 76 7.20 -7.85 5.27
CA THR A 76 7.26 -8.37 3.90
C THR A 76 7.42 -9.88 3.85
N SER A 77 8.27 -10.48 4.70
CA SER A 77 8.48 -11.93 4.72
C SER A 77 7.27 -12.72 5.23
N LYS A 78 6.49 -12.13 6.13
CA LYS A 78 5.30 -12.72 6.74
C LYS A 78 4.03 -12.01 6.26
N ARG A 79 4.04 -11.53 5.02
CA ARG A 79 2.99 -10.64 4.51
C ARG A 79 1.58 -11.22 4.61
N ASP A 80 1.43 -12.53 4.44
CA ASP A 80 0.12 -13.20 4.52
C ASP A 80 -0.40 -13.24 5.97
N GLU A 81 0.49 -13.58 6.91
CA GLU A 81 0.21 -13.60 8.35
C GLU A 81 -0.18 -12.20 8.87
N TYR A 82 0.55 -11.17 8.44
CA TYR A 82 0.24 -9.77 8.76
C TYR A 82 -0.76 -9.13 7.81
N GLY A 83 -1.39 -9.90 6.92
CA GLY A 83 -2.40 -9.40 5.99
C GLY A 83 -1.96 -8.20 5.15
N MET A 84 -0.66 -8.00 4.90
CA MET A 84 -0.14 -6.90 4.10
C MET A 84 -0.45 -7.14 2.62
N LEU A 85 -1.23 -6.24 2.06
CA LEU A 85 -1.55 -6.17 0.65
C LEU A 85 -0.42 -5.52 -0.14
N SER A 86 0.03 -4.33 0.28
CA SER A 86 1.17 -3.62 -0.29
C SER A 86 1.78 -2.63 0.69
N SER A 87 2.93 -2.08 0.32
CA SER A 87 3.59 -1.00 1.04
C SER A 87 4.29 -0.06 0.06
N SER A 88 4.38 1.22 0.40
CA SER A 88 5.18 2.21 -0.33
C SER A 88 5.85 3.17 0.63
N THR A 89 6.97 3.76 0.21
CA THR A 89 7.70 4.77 0.98
C THR A 89 7.82 6.04 0.15
N TRP A 90 7.52 7.17 0.78
CA TRP A 90 7.52 8.50 0.19
C TRP A 90 8.42 9.41 1.01
N ARG A 91 9.09 10.34 0.35
CA ARG A 91 9.84 11.40 1.02
C ARG A 91 9.05 12.68 0.96
N GLY A 92 8.91 13.32 2.11
CA GLY A 92 8.24 14.60 2.25
C GLY A 92 9.00 15.71 1.53
N ASP A 93 8.23 16.62 0.94
CA ASP A 93 8.69 17.86 0.28
C ASP A 93 8.04 19.10 0.92
N GLU A 94 7.47 18.94 2.12
CA GLU A 94 6.72 19.99 2.82
C GLU A 94 7.60 21.11 3.39
N LYS A 95 8.91 20.86 3.51
CA LYS A 95 9.92 21.80 4.02
C LYS A 95 11.21 21.56 3.27
N SER A 96 12.02 22.60 3.05
CA SER A 96 13.32 22.51 2.37
C SER A 96 14.29 21.45 2.90
N SER A 97 14.09 20.97 4.14
CA SER A 97 14.87 19.88 4.74
C SER A 97 14.58 18.49 4.15
N ASN A 98 13.38 18.25 3.59
CA ASN A 98 12.92 16.94 3.09
C ASN A 98 13.20 15.76 4.05
N ASN A 99 13.00 16.01 5.35
CA ASN A 99 13.40 15.17 6.47
C ASN A 99 12.28 14.29 7.02
N THR A 100 11.20 14.13 6.25
CA THR A 100 10.07 13.27 6.61
C THR A 100 10.04 12.10 5.64
N LEU A 101 9.97 10.88 6.18
CA LEU A 101 9.63 9.69 5.44
C LEU A 101 8.20 9.28 5.83
N LEU A 102 7.36 9.07 4.83
CA LEU A 102 6.01 8.55 4.99
C LEU A 102 5.94 7.16 4.39
N LEU A 103 5.49 6.21 5.19
CA LEU A 103 5.19 4.87 4.76
C LEU A 103 3.70 4.65 4.74
N ILE A 104 3.25 4.04 3.66
CA ILE A 104 1.85 3.73 3.46
C ILE A 104 1.75 2.23 3.27
N TYR A 105 1.13 1.57 4.23
CA TYR A 105 0.82 0.15 4.19
C TYR A 105 -0.67 -0.02 3.88
N TYR A 106 -0.97 -0.93 2.95
CA TYR A 106 -2.32 -1.44 2.76
C TYR A 106 -2.39 -2.81 3.42
N LEU A 107 -3.36 -3.01 4.30
CA LEU A 107 -3.61 -4.27 4.99
C LEU A 107 -5.05 -4.72 4.75
N ARG A 108 -5.30 -6.02 4.86
CA ARG A 108 -6.63 -6.61 4.59
C ARG A 108 -7.66 -6.29 5.70
N ASP A 109 -7.22 -6.09 6.94
CA ASP A 109 -8.09 -5.85 8.10
C ASP A 109 -7.32 -5.21 9.28
N LEU A 110 -8.06 -4.70 10.28
CA LEU A 110 -7.49 -4.09 11.49
C LEU A 110 -6.80 -5.11 12.39
N GLU A 111 -7.26 -6.35 12.42
CA GLU A 111 -6.67 -7.41 13.25
C GLU A 111 -5.23 -7.69 12.83
N SER A 112 -4.97 -7.64 11.53
CA SER A 112 -3.66 -7.83 10.91
C SER A 112 -2.71 -6.69 11.26
N LEU A 113 -3.20 -5.44 11.24
CA LEU A 113 -2.43 -4.29 11.73
C LEU A 113 -2.13 -4.44 13.23
N HIS A 114 -3.10 -4.88 14.03
CA HIS A 114 -2.91 -5.11 15.46
C HIS A 114 -1.90 -6.22 15.72
N ARG A 115 -1.91 -7.32 14.97
CA ARG A 115 -0.89 -8.38 15.08
C ARG A 115 0.51 -7.81 14.87
N PHE A 116 0.71 -7.05 13.80
CA PHE A 116 1.99 -6.38 13.55
C PHE A 116 2.40 -5.42 14.68
N ALA A 117 1.47 -4.59 15.17
CA ALA A 117 1.74 -3.63 16.24
C ALA A 117 2.03 -4.28 17.61
N HIS A 118 1.61 -5.53 17.82
CA HIS A 118 1.86 -6.27 19.06
C HIS A 118 3.03 -7.24 18.96
N ASP A 119 3.63 -7.42 17.77
CA ASP A 119 4.78 -8.28 17.58
C ASP A 119 6.01 -7.81 18.39
N GLU A 120 6.84 -8.76 18.79
CA GLU A 120 8.02 -8.54 19.62
C GLU A 120 8.97 -7.51 19.01
N LEU A 121 9.19 -7.54 17.70
CA LEU A 121 10.09 -6.59 17.03
C LEU A 121 9.55 -5.17 17.07
N HIS A 122 8.24 -5.00 16.86
CA HIS A 122 7.61 -3.69 16.93
C HIS A 122 7.67 -3.12 18.35
N ARG A 123 7.37 -3.94 19.37
CA ARG A 123 7.47 -3.54 20.77
C ARG A 123 8.90 -3.14 21.17
N LYS A 124 9.90 -3.91 20.75
CA LYS A 124 11.32 -3.56 20.97
C LYS A 124 11.70 -2.23 20.33
N ALA A 125 11.26 -1.97 19.10
CA ALA A 125 11.52 -0.72 18.41
C ALA A 125 10.86 0.48 19.13
N TRP A 126 9.60 0.32 19.54
CA TRP A 126 8.87 1.35 20.28
C TRP A 126 9.48 1.64 21.65
N ASP A 127 9.87 0.60 22.39
CA ASP A 127 10.58 0.74 23.66
C ASP A 127 11.90 1.49 23.52
N TYR A 128 12.66 1.21 22.45
CA TYR A 128 13.89 1.94 22.15
C TYR A 128 13.62 3.42 21.94
N VAL A 129 12.63 3.78 21.10
CA VAL A 129 12.28 5.18 20.82
C VAL A 129 11.89 5.90 22.12
N ASN A 130 11.02 5.29 22.93
CA ASN A 130 10.58 5.85 24.20
C ASN A 130 11.73 6.05 25.21
N LYS A 131 12.69 5.12 25.26
CA LYS A 131 13.86 5.20 26.14
C LYS A 131 14.88 6.23 25.64
N ALA A 132 15.08 6.34 24.33
CA ALA A 132 16.08 7.22 23.73
C ALA A 132 15.75 8.71 23.89
N LYS A 133 14.46 9.07 24.02
CA LYS A 133 14.00 10.46 24.26
C LYS A 133 14.63 11.50 23.33
N LEU A 134 14.81 11.13 22.06
CA LEU A 134 15.44 11.98 21.05
C LEU A 134 14.52 13.16 20.69
N LYS A 135 14.84 14.36 21.20
CA LYS A 135 14.00 15.56 21.03
C LYS A 135 13.83 16.01 19.58
N HIS A 136 14.76 15.63 18.70
CA HIS A 136 14.74 15.98 17.28
C HIS A 136 14.04 14.94 16.40
N VAL A 137 13.50 13.85 16.97
CA VAL A 137 12.79 12.81 16.22
C VAL A 137 11.29 12.90 16.48
N GLY A 138 10.51 13.01 15.42
CA GLY A 138 9.07 12.84 15.42
C GLY A 138 8.68 11.49 14.82
N ILE A 139 7.70 10.82 15.42
CA ILE A 139 7.05 9.64 14.85
C ILE A 139 5.55 9.92 14.90
N PHE A 140 4.87 9.67 13.79
CA PHE A 140 3.42 9.81 13.69
C PHE A 140 2.83 8.61 12.97
N HIS A 141 1.55 8.35 13.19
CA HIS A 141 0.82 7.32 12.47
C HIS A 141 -0.65 7.68 12.31
N GLU A 142 -1.26 7.24 11.21
CA GLU A 142 -2.67 7.42 10.91
C GLU A 142 -3.23 6.09 10.43
N THR A 143 -4.40 5.69 10.92
CA THR A 143 -5.05 4.43 10.52
C THR A 143 -6.42 4.74 9.95
N PHE A 144 -6.64 4.35 8.70
CA PHE A 144 -7.93 4.44 8.03
C PHE A 144 -8.49 3.04 7.85
N ASN A 145 -9.58 2.73 8.53
CA ASN A 145 -10.33 1.49 8.35
C ASN A 145 -11.45 1.74 7.35
N VAL A 146 -11.28 1.30 6.11
CA VAL A 146 -12.18 1.62 5.01
C VAL A 146 -13.06 0.41 4.68
N PRO A 147 -14.39 0.50 4.86
CA PRO A 147 -15.30 -0.59 4.54
C PRO A 147 -15.24 -0.99 3.06
N ALA A 148 -15.72 -2.19 2.77
CA ALA A 148 -15.99 -2.62 1.40
C ALA A 148 -16.87 -1.57 0.70
N ARG A 149 -16.59 -1.31 -0.58
CA ARG A 149 -17.31 -0.35 -1.45
C ARG A 149 -17.21 1.12 -1.02
N GLU A 150 -16.33 1.45 -0.08
CA GLU A 150 -16.07 2.82 0.39
C GLU A 150 -14.69 3.36 -0.01
N TYR A 151 -14.06 2.77 -1.03
CA TYR A 151 -12.82 3.26 -1.61
C TYR A 151 -12.83 3.18 -3.14
N GLU A 152 -12.06 4.06 -3.77
CA GLU A 152 -11.81 4.02 -5.20
C GLU A 152 -10.34 4.37 -5.48
N ASN A 153 -9.81 3.90 -6.59
CA ASN A 153 -8.48 4.27 -7.06
C ASN A 153 -8.43 4.16 -8.60
N VAL A 154 -7.55 4.94 -9.21
CA VAL A 154 -7.25 4.87 -10.65
C VAL A 154 -5.77 5.18 -10.88
N TYR A 155 -5.18 4.44 -11.81
CA TYR A 155 -3.78 4.56 -12.21
C TYR A 155 -3.76 4.77 -13.73
N VAL A 156 -3.04 5.77 -14.21
CA VAL A 156 -2.96 6.06 -15.65
C VAL A 156 -1.50 6.13 -16.07
N ASN A 157 -1.04 5.15 -16.85
CA ASN A 157 0.36 5.03 -17.24
C ASN A 157 1.31 4.99 -16.02
N CYS A 158 0.92 4.31 -14.95
CA CYS A 158 1.73 4.17 -13.75
C CYS A 158 2.39 2.78 -13.71
N HIS A 159 3.59 2.69 -13.12
CA HIS A 159 4.00 1.42 -12.55
C HIS A 159 3.09 1.07 -11.35
N PRO A 160 2.94 -0.21 -10.98
CA PRO A 160 2.23 -0.59 -9.77
C PRO A 160 2.76 0.16 -8.55
N VAL A 161 1.88 0.88 -7.86
CA VAL A 161 2.20 1.72 -6.70
C VAL A 161 1.00 1.78 -5.76
N LEU A 162 1.23 2.05 -4.46
CA LEU A 162 0.16 2.10 -3.46
C LEU A 162 -0.71 0.81 -3.51
N MET A 163 -2.03 0.95 -3.49
CA MET A 163 -2.95 -0.18 -3.62
C MET A 163 -2.81 -0.92 -4.96
N GLY A 164 -2.38 -0.27 -6.04
CA GLY A 164 -2.10 -0.91 -7.32
C GLY A 164 -0.94 -1.90 -7.28
N HIS A 165 -0.09 -1.84 -6.26
CA HIS A 165 0.91 -2.89 -6.02
C HIS A 165 0.40 -4.00 -5.09
N ALA A 166 -0.88 -3.99 -4.70
CA ALA A 166 -1.42 -5.00 -3.82
C ALA A 166 -1.39 -6.37 -4.47
N MET A 167 -0.98 -7.35 -3.68
CA MET A 167 -0.92 -8.76 -4.04
C MET A 167 -1.72 -9.56 -3.01
N VAL A 168 -2.43 -10.61 -3.40
CA VAL A 168 -3.20 -11.45 -2.49
C VAL A 168 -2.84 -12.91 -2.72
N LYS A 169 -2.71 -13.69 -1.64
CA LYS A 169 -2.47 -15.13 -1.71
C LYS A 169 -3.81 -15.82 -1.96
N THR A 170 -3.87 -16.65 -2.99
CA THR A 170 -5.11 -17.28 -3.43
C THR A 170 -4.87 -18.75 -3.74
N THR A 171 -5.89 -19.57 -3.54
CA THR A 171 -5.88 -21.00 -3.86
C THR A 171 -7.14 -21.29 -4.67
N GLU A 172 -6.97 -21.72 -5.92
CA GLU A 172 -8.10 -21.99 -6.81
C GLU A 172 -8.91 -23.20 -6.32
N VAL A 173 -10.22 -23.21 -6.56
CA VAL A 173 -11.08 -24.31 -6.10
C VAL A 173 -10.73 -25.58 -6.87
N GLY A 174 -10.26 -26.61 -6.15
CA GLY A 174 -9.84 -27.89 -6.75
C GLY A 174 -8.37 -27.92 -7.17
N ASP A 175 -7.62 -26.86 -6.89
CA ASP A 175 -6.16 -26.80 -6.98
C ASP A 175 -5.56 -26.76 -5.57
N GLU A 176 -4.44 -27.42 -5.34
CA GLU A 176 -3.68 -27.34 -4.08
C GLU A 176 -2.58 -26.27 -4.17
N GLU A 177 -2.31 -25.74 -5.35
CA GLU A 177 -1.23 -24.77 -5.57
C GLU A 177 -1.63 -23.34 -5.15
N GLU A 178 -0.86 -22.77 -4.24
CA GLU A 178 -1.01 -21.38 -3.82
C GLU A 178 -0.36 -20.43 -4.82
N ARG A 179 -1.07 -19.35 -5.18
CA ARG A 179 -0.58 -18.33 -6.12
C ARG A 179 -0.73 -16.93 -5.54
N TRP A 180 0.14 -16.03 -5.98
CA TRP A 180 0.05 -14.60 -5.65
C TRP A 180 -0.53 -13.83 -6.83
N ILE A 181 -1.70 -13.23 -6.63
CA ILE A 181 -2.40 -12.48 -7.68
C ILE A 181 -2.28 -10.98 -7.39
N ASN A 182 -1.94 -10.21 -8.43
CA ASN A 182 -1.92 -8.74 -8.36
C ASN A 182 -3.34 -8.17 -8.44
N SER A 183 -3.59 -7.08 -7.73
CA SER A 183 -4.90 -6.42 -7.67
C SER A 183 -5.26 -5.56 -8.90
N LEU A 184 -4.30 -5.23 -9.78
CA LEU A 184 -4.57 -4.36 -10.92
C LEU A 184 -5.38 -5.08 -11.99
N VAL A 185 -6.48 -4.44 -12.36
CA VAL A 185 -7.34 -4.80 -13.47
C VAL A 185 -7.57 -3.57 -14.35
N SER A 186 -8.00 -3.79 -15.60
CA SER A 186 -8.33 -2.67 -16.50
C SER A 186 -9.48 -1.85 -15.93
N ALA A 187 -9.30 -0.54 -15.83
CA ALA A 187 -10.36 0.39 -15.44
C ALA A 187 -11.30 0.74 -16.61
N ASP A 188 -11.09 0.17 -17.79
CA ASP A 188 -11.95 0.38 -18.96
C ASP A 188 -13.03 -0.71 -19.11
N ALA A 189 -13.02 -1.73 -18.25
CA ALA A 189 -14.12 -2.67 -18.12
C ALA A 189 -15.43 -1.94 -17.72
N PRO A 190 -16.60 -2.31 -18.25
CA PRO A 190 -17.87 -1.61 -17.97
C PRO A 190 -18.19 -1.44 -16.48
N LEU A 191 -17.87 -2.45 -15.65
CA LEU A 191 -18.09 -2.42 -14.20
C LEU A 191 -17.11 -1.52 -13.42
N LEU A 192 -16.04 -1.02 -14.06
CA LEU A 192 -14.97 -0.27 -13.40
C LEU A 192 -14.71 1.11 -14.03
N LYS A 193 -15.51 1.45 -15.06
CA LYS A 193 -15.27 2.60 -15.95
C LYS A 193 -15.29 3.94 -15.22
N THR A 194 -16.21 4.12 -14.28
CA THR A 194 -16.41 5.35 -13.52
C THR A 194 -15.95 5.21 -12.08
N GLN A 195 -15.73 6.34 -11.40
CA GLN A 195 -15.40 6.38 -9.97
C GLN A 195 -16.41 5.59 -9.13
N TYR A 196 -17.70 5.89 -9.29
CA TYR A 196 -18.76 5.19 -8.56
C TYR A 196 -18.87 3.72 -8.94
N ALA A 197 -18.66 3.34 -10.21
CA ALA A 197 -18.69 1.94 -10.60
C ALA A 197 -17.63 1.11 -9.86
N ARG A 198 -16.43 1.65 -9.63
CA ARG A 198 -15.36 0.99 -8.83
C ARG A 198 -15.72 0.78 -7.35
N MET A 199 -16.76 1.46 -6.87
CA MET A 199 -17.32 1.36 -5.52
C MET A 199 -18.65 0.58 -5.51
N SER A 200 -19.02 -0.11 -6.59
CA SER A 200 -20.35 -0.73 -6.75
C SER A 200 -21.51 0.27 -6.57
N ARG A 201 -21.35 1.49 -7.08
CA ARG A 201 -22.37 2.53 -7.04
C ARG A 201 -22.90 2.87 -8.44
N ASP A 202 -24.14 3.32 -8.50
CA ASP A 202 -24.75 3.89 -9.71
C ASP A 202 -24.20 5.29 -10.02
N GLU A 203 -24.70 5.92 -11.08
CA GLU A 203 -24.26 7.26 -11.49
C GLU A 203 -24.63 8.38 -10.49
N HIS A 204 -25.58 8.11 -9.59
CA HIS A 204 -25.99 9.01 -8.52
C HIS A 204 -25.23 8.77 -7.21
N GLY A 205 -24.32 7.77 -7.17
CA GLY A 205 -23.54 7.42 -5.98
C GLY A 205 -24.28 6.49 -5.01
N SER A 206 -25.48 6.01 -5.36
CA SER A 206 -26.21 5.03 -4.57
C SER A 206 -25.60 3.65 -4.76
N LEU A 207 -25.54 2.87 -3.69
CA LEU A 207 -25.06 1.49 -3.75
C LEU A 207 -25.98 0.68 -4.68
N LYS A 208 -25.39 -0.06 -5.62
CA LYS A 208 -26.14 -1.01 -6.43
C LYS A 208 -26.53 -2.19 -5.54
N ASP A 209 -27.80 -2.58 -5.62
CA ASP A 209 -28.25 -3.84 -5.05
C ASP A 209 -27.47 -4.96 -5.72
N THR A 210 -26.80 -5.78 -4.91
CA THR A 210 -26.10 -6.97 -5.38
C THR A 210 -27.14 -8.06 -5.54
N GLU A 211 -27.51 -8.40 -6.77
CA GLU A 211 -28.21 -9.67 -7.09
C GLU A 211 -27.35 -10.89 -6.72
#